data_AF-R5LUX4-F1
#
_entry.id   AF-R5LUX4-F1
#
_cell.length_a   1.000
_cell.length_b   1.000
_cell.length_c   1.000
_cell.angle_alpha   90.00
_cell.angle_beta   90.00
_cell.angle_gamma   90.00
#
_symmetry.space_group_name_H-M   'P 1'
#
loop_
_entity.id
_entity.type
_entity.pdbx_description
1 polymer ?
#
loop_
_entity_poly.entity_id
_entity_poly.type
_entity_poly.pdbx_seq_one_letter_code
_entity_poly.pdbx_strand_id
1 'polypeptide(L)'
;MTDKERLNTILRLRLFYSTEKELGDKVGLSLKGNHFSRQKPFACEAFFSKFSEECKEYTQGKMNLAWLLCQYETTSKFFKKYIENTSHETNKRFIPYLLNYLYKGETPNDGAQHLKDIILCERYDAYNKDDEMNIGIIILMTYGLIPTFKNKSSQDVTDIIDDFKNAYDILLEIAQSHQAGASTKYKEILCLKEMRKLIEEEQEGDKYLNRLLLIHITNDVLNRIFALEIPAKLRQYSKEIVPMDFELPRLWRCEEEADNIVWEFVPLNIDAYYLYRNEIDYKEKKIRFTKYQLTFKDIGYKDFCYTVIMRPSANWHNMLKREQPEDSISFDCTDIEYENDRHTVRELTFTIESPVSEKPLVIKAVKKQDALNYYTMYLDHEGAAGDFEDEDCQAQYAIAFDVIDVAVTNTAILFKGDNAIFKLDKYDEDGNETIPGISALTHTDNFVYAELDEDGKKRQFLCLDSINQNLDVEELFEKPYFHEIEQVSDIF
;
A
#
# COMPACT_ATOMS: atom_id res chain seq x y z
N MET A 1 22.56 21.94 8.62
CA MET A 1 23.25 21.11 9.64
C MET A 1 24.47 20.46 9.01
N THR A 2 25.58 20.39 9.74
CA THR A 2 26.78 19.60 9.37
C THR A 2 26.54 18.11 9.60
N ASP A 3 27.28 17.22 8.93
CA ASP A 3 27.13 15.75 9.11
C ASP A 3 27.41 15.30 10.54
N LYS A 4 28.32 15.99 11.23
CA LYS A 4 28.55 15.80 12.66
C LYS A 4 27.31 16.08 13.50
N GLU A 5 26.59 17.16 13.22
CA GLU A 5 25.33 17.49 13.91
C GLU A 5 24.22 16.50 13.58
N ARG A 6 24.16 16.05 12.31
CA ARG A 6 23.23 15.02 11.84
C ARG A 6 23.45 13.69 12.57
N LEU A 7 24.69 13.20 12.62
CA LEU A 7 25.04 11.96 13.32
C LEU A 7 24.75 12.00 14.82
N ASN A 8 25.08 13.11 15.48
CA ASN A 8 24.74 13.30 16.89
C ASN A 8 23.23 13.33 17.13
N THR A 9 22.47 13.81 16.16
CA THR A 9 21.00 13.79 16.21
C THR A 9 20.46 12.38 16.01
N ILE A 10 20.95 11.64 15.01
CA ILE A 10 20.63 10.23 14.79
C ILE A 10 20.85 9.42 16.07
N LEU A 11 22.02 9.61 16.69
CA LEU A 11 22.36 8.99 17.97
C LEU A 11 21.35 9.36 19.04
N ARG A 12 21.13 10.66 19.30
CA ARG A 12 20.24 11.16 20.36
C ARG A 12 18.81 10.68 20.21
N LEU A 13 18.32 10.59 18.98
CA LEU A 13 16.95 10.16 18.68
C LEU A 13 16.79 8.63 18.69
N ARG A 14 17.90 7.87 18.68
CA ARG A 14 17.89 6.39 18.55
C ARG A 14 17.15 5.95 17.28
N LEU A 15 17.44 6.60 16.14
CA LEU A 15 16.69 6.35 14.89
C LEU A 15 16.89 4.94 14.36
N PHE A 16 18.14 4.46 14.28
CA PHE A 16 18.47 3.15 13.69
C PHE A 16 18.65 2.03 14.72
N TYR A 17 18.96 2.39 15.97
CA TYR A 17 19.28 1.42 17.02
C TYR A 17 18.74 1.91 18.36
N SER A 18 18.17 1.00 19.14
CA SER A 18 17.54 1.26 20.44
C SER A 18 18.52 1.80 21.48
N THR A 19 19.79 1.37 21.42
CA THR A 19 20.81 1.80 22.38
C THR A 19 22.00 2.53 21.74
N GLU A 20 22.66 3.39 22.54
CA GLU A 20 23.94 4.02 22.13
C GLU A 20 25.04 3.00 21.88
N LYS A 21 25.04 1.92 22.68
CA LYS A 21 26.02 0.85 22.56
C LYS A 21 25.93 0.18 21.19
N GLU A 22 24.72 -0.15 20.75
CA GLU A 22 24.52 -0.82 19.45
C GLU A 22 24.96 0.04 18.28
N LEU A 23 24.62 1.33 18.30
CA LEU A 23 25.09 2.25 17.27
C LEU A 23 26.61 2.36 17.30
N GLY A 24 27.20 2.44 18.50
CA GLY A 24 28.65 2.46 18.70
C GLY A 24 29.35 1.21 18.16
N ASP A 25 28.82 0.03 18.47
CA ASP A 25 29.32 -1.25 17.99
C ASP A 25 29.25 -1.32 16.45
N LYS A 26 28.16 -0.84 15.84
CA LYS A 26 27.99 -0.79 14.38
C LYS A 26 29.03 0.08 13.67
N VAL A 27 29.37 1.23 14.25
CA VAL A 27 30.36 2.16 13.66
C VAL A 27 31.79 1.90 14.16
N GLY A 28 31.99 0.90 15.03
CA GLY A 28 33.30 0.55 15.60
C GLY A 28 33.85 1.62 16.57
N LEU A 29 32.99 2.38 17.24
CA LEU A 29 33.37 3.46 18.15
C LEU A 29 32.70 3.32 19.52
N SER A 30 33.45 3.59 20.59
CA SER A 30 32.84 3.79 21.92
C SER A 30 32.18 5.17 21.97
N LEU A 31 30.87 5.22 21.76
CA LEU A 31 30.08 6.45 21.80
C LEU A 31 29.71 6.91 23.22
N LYS A 32 30.02 6.11 24.26
CA LYS A 32 29.77 6.38 25.69
C LYS A 32 30.27 7.77 26.12
N GLY A 33 29.38 8.77 26.14
CA GLY A 33 29.73 10.18 26.40
C GLY A 33 30.66 10.82 25.37
N ASN A 34 30.95 10.10 24.28
CA ASN A 34 31.80 10.47 23.16
C ASN A 34 30.92 10.56 21.90
N HIS A 35 30.19 11.67 21.81
CA HIS A 35 29.52 12.08 20.58
C HIS A 35 30.48 12.04 19.38
N PHE A 36 29.93 11.98 18.16
CA PHE A 36 30.68 12.17 16.90
C PHE A 36 31.46 13.49 16.85
N SER A 37 31.29 14.33 17.87
CA SER A 37 32.03 15.55 18.11
C SER A 37 33.55 15.44 18.09
N ARG A 38 34.12 14.28 18.42
CA ARG A 38 35.58 14.05 18.41
C ARG A 38 36.09 13.45 17.09
N GLN A 39 35.21 13.13 16.16
CA GLN A 39 35.57 12.52 14.88
C GLN A 39 35.96 13.58 13.85
N LYS A 40 36.85 13.18 12.94
CA LYS A 40 37.27 14.04 11.82
C LYS A 40 36.10 14.24 10.84
N PRO A 41 36.01 15.38 10.14
CA PRO A 41 34.92 15.65 9.18
C PRO A 41 34.68 14.53 8.17
N PHE A 42 35.75 14.03 7.55
CA PHE A 42 35.68 12.91 6.58
C PHE A 42 35.05 11.64 7.17
N ALA A 43 35.36 11.31 8.43
CA ALA A 43 34.76 10.15 9.08
C ALA A 43 33.25 10.37 9.33
N CYS A 44 32.85 11.58 9.74
CA CYS A 44 31.45 11.92 9.90
C CYS A 44 30.69 11.86 8.56
N GLU A 45 31.28 12.37 7.48
CA GLU A 45 30.72 12.27 6.13
C GLU A 45 30.52 10.80 5.71
N ALA A 46 31.55 9.97 5.87
CA ALA A 46 31.49 8.54 5.55
C ALA A 46 30.40 7.80 6.36
N PHE A 47 30.33 8.03 7.68
CA PHE A 47 29.28 7.43 8.51
C PHE A 47 27.89 7.92 8.11
N PHE A 48 27.72 9.22 7.84
CA PHE A 48 26.42 9.75 7.44
C PHE A 48 25.98 9.22 6.07
N SER A 49 26.91 9.06 5.12
CA SER A 49 26.64 8.39 3.85
C SER A 49 26.16 6.95 4.06
N LYS A 50 26.84 6.19 4.93
CA LYS A 50 26.43 4.81 5.24
C LYS A 50 25.04 4.74 5.88
N PHE A 51 24.73 5.62 6.83
CA PHE A 51 23.37 5.70 7.39
C PHE A 51 22.34 6.16 6.37
N SER A 52 22.72 6.99 5.40
CA SER A 52 21.83 7.41 4.32
C SER A 52 21.52 6.26 3.36
N GLU A 53 22.52 5.41 3.07
CA GLU A 53 22.32 4.15 2.35
C GLU A 53 21.41 3.21 3.13
N GLU A 54 21.68 2.97 4.42
CA GLU A 54 20.84 2.12 5.27
C GLU A 54 19.40 2.66 5.35
N CYS A 55 19.21 3.98 5.45
CA CYS A 55 17.88 4.61 5.40
C CYS A 55 17.17 4.32 4.07
N LYS A 56 17.91 4.44 2.96
CA LYS A 56 17.40 4.18 1.62
C LYS A 56 17.01 2.70 1.48
N GLU A 57 17.80 1.78 2.02
CA GLU A 57 17.46 0.35 2.07
C GLU A 57 16.20 0.14 2.91
N TYR A 58 16.18 0.55 4.19
CA TYR A 58 15.05 0.38 5.12
C TYR A 58 13.72 0.97 4.65
N THR A 59 13.77 2.06 3.88
CA THR A 59 12.56 2.78 3.43
C THR A 59 12.33 2.64 1.94
N GLN A 60 13.06 1.75 1.26
CA GLN A 60 12.99 1.55 -0.20
C GLN A 60 13.22 2.85 -1.00
N GLY A 61 14.03 3.76 -0.46
CA GLY A 61 14.29 5.07 -1.02
C GLY A 61 13.15 6.06 -0.91
N LYS A 62 12.05 5.73 -0.22
CA LYS A 62 10.95 6.66 0.07
C LYS A 62 11.36 7.75 1.06
N MET A 63 12.40 7.52 1.88
CA MET A 63 12.92 8.55 2.79
C MET A 63 14.36 8.94 2.48
N ASN A 64 14.57 10.25 2.37
CA ASN A 64 15.91 10.84 2.40
C ASN A 64 16.28 11.19 3.85
N LEU A 65 17.37 10.62 4.37
CA LEU A 65 17.77 10.82 5.77
C LEU A 65 18.07 12.29 6.11
N ALA A 66 18.71 13.03 5.21
CA ALA A 66 19.01 14.44 5.44
C ALA A 66 17.75 15.29 5.51
N TRP A 67 16.79 14.99 4.63
CA TRP A 67 15.47 15.62 4.63
C TRP A 67 14.68 15.27 5.89
N LEU A 68 14.58 13.99 6.25
CA LEU A 68 13.92 13.52 7.47
C LEU A 68 14.42 14.26 8.71
N LEU A 69 15.73 14.45 8.85
CA LEU A 69 16.30 15.19 9.98
C LEU A 69 15.90 16.68 9.97
N CYS A 70 15.76 17.30 8.79
CA CYS A 70 15.22 18.65 8.66
C CYS A 70 13.77 18.70 9.10
N GLN A 71 12.95 17.77 8.59
CA GLN A 71 11.54 17.69 8.94
C GLN A 71 11.33 17.46 10.43
N TYR A 72 12.13 16.57 11.02
CA TYR A 72 12.12 16.29 12.46
C TYR A 72 12.46 17.54 13.28
N GLU A 73 13.47 18.32 12.85
CA GLU A 73 13.84 19.56 13.53
C GLU A 73 12.71 20.59 13.49
N THR A 74 12.15 20.85 12.30
CA THR A 74 11.07 21.83 12.09
C THR A 74 9.82 21.41 12.86
N THR A 75 9.43 20.15 12.74
CA THR A 75 8.30 19.54 13.47
C THR A 75 8.47 19.63 14.98
N SER A 76 9.66 19.32 15.50
CA SER A 76 9.95 19.41 16.93
C SER A 76 9.86 20.84 17.46
N LYS A 77 10.25 21.85 16.68
CA LYS A 77 10.14 23.26 17.09
C LYS A 77 8.67 23.68 17.18
N PHE A 78 7.84 23.26 16.22
CA PHE A 78 6.40 23.46 16.26
C PHE A 78 5.78 22.81 17.50
N PHE A 79 6.06 21.52 17.71
CA PHE A 79 5.58 20.75 18.86
C PHE A 79 5.92 21.45 20.19
N LYS A 80 7.19 21.82 20.40
CA LYS A 80 7.61 22.52 21.62
C LYS A 80 6.90 23.85 21.85
N LYS A 81 6.66 24.59 20.76
CA LYS A 81 6.08 25.93 20.84
C LYS A 81 4.58 25.90 21.12
N TYR A 82 3.86 24.91 20.58
CA TYR A 82 2.40 24.95 20.56
C TYR A 82 1.69 23.73 21.18
N ILE A 83 2.36 22.58 21.31
CA ILE A 83 1.75 21.31 21.74
C ILE A 83 2.29 20.82 23.09
N GLU A 84 3.61 20.87 23.31
CA GLU A 84 4.30 20.24 24.47
C GLU A 84 3.74 20.68 25.84
N ASN A 85 3.32 21.94 25.99
CA ASN A 85 2.80 22.50 27.24
C ASN A 85 1.28 22.45 27.36
N THR A 86 0.60 21.84 26.40
CA THR A 86 -0.85 21.69 26.36
C THR A 86 -1.24 20.34 26.96
N SER A 87 -2.45 20.23 27.55
CA SER A 87 -2.88 18.97 28.15
C SER A 87 -2.93 17.85 27.11
N HIS A 88 -2.56 16.63 27.52
CA HIS A 88 -2.51 15.45 26.66
C HIS A 88 -3.84 15.21 25.93
N GLU A 89 -4.98 15.35 26.63
CA GLU A 89 -6.32 15.23 26.03
C GLU A 89 -6.61 16.26 24.94
N THR A 90 -6.14 17.50 25.12
CA THR A 90 -6.30 18.53 24.08
C THR A 90 -5.42 18.23 22.86
N ASN A 91 -4.21 17.70 23.08
CA ASN A 91 -3.31 17.35 21.98
C ASN A 91 -3.82 16.15 21.18
N LYS A 92 -4.38 15.12 21.85
CA LYS A 92 -5.03 14.01 21.17
C LYS A 92 -6.20 14.48 20.30
N ARG A 93 -7.06 15.35 20.84
CA ARG A 93 -8.19 15.93 20.10
C ARG A 93 -7.75 16.75 18.90
N PHE A 94 -6.59 17.41 18.96
CA PHE A 94 -6.08 18.20 17.84
C PHE A 94 -5.73 17.33 16.61
N ILE A 95 -5.26 16.10 16.80
CA ILE A 95 -4.80 15.25 15.68
C ILE A 95 -5.89 15.01 14.62
N PRO A 96 -7.12 14.57 14.96
CA PRO A 96 -8.20 14.45 13.98
C PRO A 96 -8.54 15.76 13.24
N TYR A 97 -8.47 16.91 13.91
CA TYR A 97 -8.69 18.21 13.27
C TYR A 97 -7.61 18.54 12.24
N LEU A 98 -6.35 18.35 12.63
CA LEU A 98 -5.21 18.58 11.74
C LEU A 98 -5.28 17.68 10.51
N LEU A 99 -5.65 16.41 10.69
CA LEU A 99 -5.77 15.46 9.60
C LEU A 99 -6.90 15.84 8.62
N ASN A 100 -8.10 16.14 9.11
CA ASN A 100 -9.19 16.60 8.24
C ASN A 100 -8.81 17.90 7.48
N TYR A 101 -8.20 18.85 8.18
CA TYR A 101 -7.75 20.10 7.58
C TYR A 101 -6.75 19.88 6.43
N LEU A 102 -5.72 19.07 6.67
CA LEU A 102 -4.65 18.85 5.68
C LEU A 102 -5.10 17.97 4.50
N TYR A 103 -5.91 16.96 4.76
CA TYR A 103 -6.24 15.97 3.75
C TYR A 103 -7.53 16.29 2.99
N LYS A 104 -8.55 16.86 3.65
CA LYS A 104 -9.86 17.17 3.05
C LYS A 104 -10.04 18.66 2.73
N GLY A 105 -9.18 19.54 3.27
CA GLY A 105 -9.39 20.99 3.16
C GLY A 105 -10.59 21.49 3.97
N GLU A 106 -11.11 20.66 4.86
CA GLU A 106 -12.27 20.94 5.70
C GLU A 106 -11.84 21.02 7.16
N THR A 107 -12.24 22.08 7.86
CA THR A 107 -12.25 22.07 9.33
C THR A 107 -13.58 21.47 9.78
N PRO A 108 -13.59 20.39 10.60
CA PRO A 108 -14.82 19.84 11.16
C PRO A 108 -15.68 20.94 11.78
N ASN A 109 -16.91 21.12 11.28
CA ASN A 109 -17.80 22.22 11.67
C ASN A 109 -18.61 21.84 12.91
N ASP A 110 -17.93 21.70 14.04
CA ASP A 110 -18.51 21.20 15.28
C ASP A 110 -18.92 22.34 16.24
N GLY A 111 -19.01 23.58 15.73
CA GLY A 111 -19.42 24.78 16.47
C GLY A 111 -18.29 25.53 17.21
N ALA A 112 -18.64 26.53 18.02
CA ALA A 112 -17.72 27.49 18.67
C ALA A 112 -16.72 26.87 19.69
N GLN A 113 -16.85 25.57 19.98
CA GLN A 113 -16.08 24.87 21.02
C GLN A 113 -14.63 24.53 20.61
N HIS A 114 -14.27 24.72 19.34
CA HIS A 114 -13.01 24.23 18.75
C HIS A 114 -12.15 25.32 18.06
N LEU A 115 -12.42 26.60 18.32
CA LEU A 115 -11.65 27.72 17.75
C LEU A 115 -10.12 27.61 17.99
N LYS A 116 -9.71 27.02 19.12
CA LYS A 116 -8.27 26.81 19.43
C LYS A 116 -7.61 25.79 18.51
N ASP A 117 -8.35 24.76 18.09
CA ASP A 117 -7.85 23.68 17.25
C ASP A 117 -7.74 24.18 15.79
N ILE A 118 -8.69 25.00 15.34
CA ILE A 118 -8.64 25.74 14.05
C ILE A 118 -7.43 26.68 14.01
N ILE A 119 -7.25 27.53 15.03
CA ILE A 119 -6.09 28.42 15.13
C ILE A 119 -4.77 27.64 15.12
N LEU A 120 -4.76 26.42 15.67
CA LEU A 120 -3.57 25.58 15.66
C LEU A 120 -3.28 25.00 14.27
N CYS A 121 -4.32 24.70 13.47
CA CYS A 121 -4.18 24.33 12.05
C CYS A 121 -3.63 25.51 11.22
N GLU A 122 -4.17 26.72 11.39
CA GLU A 122 -3.64 27.92 10.72
C GLU A 122 -2.17 28.18 11.10
N ARG A 123 -1.81 27.93 12.36
CA ARG A 123 -0.42 28.01 12.82
C ARG A 123 0.45 26.92 12.24
N TYR A 124 -0.09 25.72 12.02
CA TYR A 124 0.62 24.65 11.34
C TYR A 124 1.05 25.14 9.96
N ASP A 125 0.13 25.66 9.15
CA ASP A 125 0.44 26.18 7.80
C ASP A 125 1.45 27.32 7.84
N ALA A 126 1.27 28.27 8.75
CA ALA A 126 2.20 29.40 8.88
C ALA A 126 3.62 28.96 9.30
N TYR A 127 3.74 27.81 9.98
CA TYR A 127 5.01 27.25 10.42
C TYR A 127 5.61 26.27 9.40
N ASN A 128 4.77 25.62 8.59
CA ASN A 128 5.14 24.67 7.55
C ASN A 128 5.67 25.38 6.30
N LYS A 129 6.78 26.10 6.44
CA LYS A 129 7.45 26.72 5.30
C LYS A 129 8.05 25.63 4.42
N ASP A 130 7.77 25.69 3.13
CA ASP A 130 8.30 24.77 2.10
C ASP A 130 7.99 23.28 2.36
N ASP A 131 6.84 22.98 2.99
CA ASP A 131 6.36 21.60 3.28
C ASP A 131 7.36 20.73 4.07
N GLU A 132 8.10 21.37 4.97
CA GLU A 132 9.10 20.69 5.80
C GLU A 132 8.54 19.89 6.97
N MET A 133 7.30 20.11 7.43
CA MET A 133 6.79 19.37 8.60
C MET A 133 6.30 17.97 8.23
N ASN A 134 6.46 17.04 9.17
CA ASN A 134 6.06 15.64 8.99
C ASN A 134 4.97 15.28 10.01
N ILE A 135 3.78 14.93 9.50
CA ILE A 135 2.62 14.64 10.34
C ILE A 135 2.80 13.37 11.17
N GLY A 136 3.41 12.31 10.62
CA GLY A 136 3.72 11.11 11.40
C GLY A 136 4.59 11.44 12.61
N ILE A 137 5.60 12.32 12.45
CA ILE A 137 6.43 12.79 13.56
C ILE A 137 5.60 13.58 14.60
N ILE A 138 4.67 14.44 14.18
CA ILE A 138 3.78 15.17 15.11
C ILE A 138 2.95 14.21 15.94
N ILE A 139 2.34 13.21 15.30
CA ILE A 139 1.50 12.22 15.97
C ILE A 139 2.34 11.44 16.97
N LEU A 140 3.45 10.84 16.53
CA LEU A 140 4.31 10.04 17.40
C LEU A 140 4.88 10.85 18.60
N MET A 141 5.20 12.13 18.43
CA MET A 141 5.61 13.00 19.54
C MET A 141 4.46 13.32 20.49
N THR A 142 3.27 13.56 19.94
CA THR A 142 2.06 13.89 20.72
C THR A 142 1.66 12.77 21.67
N TYR A 143 1.84 11.52 21.22
CA TYR A 143 1.61 10.32 22.02
C TYR A 143 2.84 9.85 22.79
N GLY A 144 3.96 10.58 22.73
CA GLY A 144 5.16 10.30 23.52
C GLY A 144 6.02 9.13 23.04
N LEU A 145 5.75 8.58 21.84
CA LEU A 145 6.44 7.42 21.28
C LEU A 145 7.84 7.77 20.72
N ILE A 146 8.04 9.02 20.31
CA ILE A 146 9.36 9.52 19.89
C ILE A 146 9.73 10.83 20.59
N PRO A 147 11.02 11.07 20.87
CA PRO A 147 11.47 12.26 21.58
C PRO A 147 11.54 13.50 20.67
N THR A 148 11.55 14.70 21.26
CA THR A 148 11.81 15.93 20.49
C THR A 148 13.27 16.03 19.99
N PHE A 149 13.48 16.78 18.91
CA PHE A 149 14.77 16.88 18.20
C PHE A 149 15.97 17.10 19.13
N LYS A 150 15.88 18.03 20.09
CA LYS A 150 16.97 18.38 21.04
C LYS A 150 16.79 17.80 22.45
N ASN A 151 16.15 16.64 22.59
CA ASN A 151 15.92 16.05 23.90
C ASN A 151 17.25 15.73 24.63
N LYS A 152 17.51 16.39 25.76
CA LYS A 152 18.77 16.25 26.52
C LYS A 152 18.81 14.97 27.36
N SER A 153 17.67 14.35 27.64
CA SER A 153 17.55 13.10 28.40
C SER A 153 17.35 11.92 27.46
N SER A 154 18.19 11.78 26.42
CA SER A 154 18.11 10.65 25.50
C SER A 154 18.44 9.36 26.24
N GLN A 155 17.40 8.67 26.69
CA GLN A 155 17.50 7.32 27.23
C GLN A 155 17.46 6.32 26.09
N ASP A 156 18.13 5.20 26.30
CA ASP A 156 18.00 4.04 25.42
C ASP A 156 16.52 3.60 25.37
N VAL A 157 16.08 3.10 24.22
CA VAL A 157 14.73 2.57 24.05
C VAL A 157 14.66 1.23 24.75
N THR A 158 13.79 1.12 25.74
CA THR A 158 13.65 -0.08 26.57
C THR A 158 12.69 -1.10 25.98
N ASP A 159 11.66 -0.63 25.26
CA ASP A 159 10.63 -1.49 24.67
C ASP A 159 10.11 -0.84 23.37
N ILE A 160 10.79 -1.12 22.26
CA ILE A 160 10.38 -0.61 20.94
C ILE A 160 9.11 -1.30 20.44
N ILE A 161 8.83 -2.53 20.90
CA ILE A 161 7.64 -3.29 20.49
C ILE A 161 6.39 -2.62 21.06
N ASP A 162 6.44 -2.19 22.33
CA ASP A 162 5.35 -1.43 22.94
C ASP A 162 5.11 -0.08 22.22
N ASP A 163 6.18 0.62 21.81
CA ASP A 163 6.05 1.83 20.99
C ASP A 163 5.31 1.53 19.66
N PHE A 164 5.60 0.41 19.01
CA PHE A 164 4.91 -0.03 17.79
C PHE A 164 3.45 -0.44 18.07
N LYS A 165 3.16 -1.18 19.14
CA LYS A 165 1.78 -1.54 19.55
C LYS A 165 0.93 -0.31 19.80
N ASN A 166 1.47 0.66 20.55
CA ASN A 166 0.80 1.92 20.82
C ASN A 166 0.54 2.72 19.52
N ALA A 167 1.52 2.76 18.60
CA ALA A 167 1.34 3.40 17.30
C ALA A 167 0.27 2.70 16.45
N TYR A 168 0.23 1.36 16.45
CA TYR A 168 -0.79 0.58 15.77
C TYR A 168 -2.19 0.94 16.27
N ASP A 169 -2.40 0.99 17.59
CA ASP A 169 -3.71 1.32 18.18
C ASP A 169 -4.17 2.74 17.78
N ILE A 170 -3.25 3.72 17.80
CA ILE A 170 -3.54 5.10 17.40
C ILE A 170 -3.94 5.16 15.92
N LEU A 171 -3.17 4.48 15.05
CA LEU A 171 -3.43 4.49 13.62
C LEU A 171 -4.70 3.71 13.26
N LEU A 172 -5.05 2.66 14.01
CA LEU A 172 -6.31 1.94 13.88
C LEU A 172 -7.50 2.84 14.22
N GLU A 173 -7.43 3.61 15.31
CA GLU A 173 -8.47 4.58 15.69
C GLU A 173 -8.68 5.62 14.58
N ILE A 174 -7.58 6.16 14.02
CA ILE A 174 -7.64 7.09 12.88
C ILE A 174 -8.25 6.40 11.65
N ALA A 175 -7.83 5.18 11.30
CA ALA A 175 -8.37 4.46 10.15
C ALA A 175 -9.88 4.22 10.28
N GLN A 176 -10.36 3.90 11.49
CA GLN A 176 -11.78 3.71 11.78
C GLN A 176 -12.59 5.01 11.67
N SER A 177 -12.05 6.15 12.14
CA SER A 177 -12.75 7.43 12.05
C SER A 177 -12.90 7.94 10.60
N HIS A 178 -12.05 7.47 9.69
CA HIS A 178 -12.03 7.83 8.27
C HIS A 178 -12.71 6.78 7.36
N GLN A 179 -13.13 5.64 7.90
CA GLN A 179 -13.70 4.52 7.14
C GLN A 179 -14.95 4.90 6.34
N ALA A 180 -15.79 5.82 6.84
CA ALA A 180 -17.02 6.24 6.18
C ALA A 180 -16.79 7.00 4.86
N GLY A 181 -15.64 7.69 4.74
CA GLY A 181 -15.25 8.44 3.53
C GLY A 181 -14.40 7.63 2.55
N ALA A 182 -13.99 6.41 2.91
CA ALA A 182 -13.11 5.59 2.11
C ALA A 182 -13.84 4.94 0.90
N SER A 183 -13.13 4.85 -0.22
CA SER A 183 -13.55 4.13 -1.44
C SER A 183 -13.82 2.65 -1.21
N THR A 184 -13.14 2.04 -0.24
CA THR A 184 -13.30 0.64 0.17
C THR A 184 -13.59 0.56 1.67
N LYS A 185 -14.60 -0.22 2.08
CA LYS A 185 -14.85 -0.49 3.51
C LYS A 185 -13.97 -1.64 3.98
N TYR A 186 -13.26 -1.45 5.09
CA TYR A 186 -12.34 -2.44 5.63
C TYR A 186 -12.59 -2.64 7.13
N LYS A 187 -12.47 -3.87 7.63
CA LYS A 187 -12.36 -4.10 9.08
C LYS A 187 -11.03 -3.53 9.62
N GLU A 188 -9.99 -3.68 8.80
CA GLU A 188 -8.64 -3.17 9.04
C GLU A 188 -7.94 -2.95 7.70
N ILE A 189 -7.30 -1.79 7.53
CA ILE A 189 -6.58 -1.46 6.30
C ILE A 189 -5.32 -2.32 6.16
N LEU A 190 -4.96 -2.65 4.91
CA LEU A 190 -3.87 -3.57 4.58
C LEU A 190 -2.55 -3.27 5.32
N CYS A 191 -2.10 -2.02 5.30
CA CYS A 191 -0.84 -1.62 5.95
C CYS A 191 -0.86 -1.71 7.48
N LEU A 192 -2.03 -1.63 8.12
CA LEU A 192 -2.15 -1.90 9.56
C LEU A 192 -2.02 -3.38 9.86
N LYS A 193 -2.63 -4.24 9.02
CA LYS A 193 -2.43 -5.69 9.14
C LYS A 193 -0.95 -6.06 8.96
N GLU A 194 -0.26 -5.45 7.99
CA GLU A 194 1.19 -5.62 7.78
C GLU A 194 1.97 -5.23 9.04
N MET A 195 1.66 -4.07 9.62
CA MET A 195 2.29 -3.59 10.85
C MET A 195 2.06 -4.54 12.04
N ARG A 196 0.82 -5.02 12.25
CA ARG A 196 0.52 -5.99 13.33
C ARG A 196 1.33 -7.27 13.15
N LYS A 197 1.39 -7.80 11.92
CA LYS A 197 2.16 -9.02 11.65
C LYS A 197 3.65 -8.82 11.93
N LEU A 198 4.24 -7.69 11.53
CA LEU A 198 5.61 -7.33 11.88
C LEU A 198 5.86 -7.27 13.40
N ILE A 199 4.87 -6.85 14.19
CA ILE A 199 4.94 -6.82 15.66
C ILE A 199 4.86 -8.23 16.25
N GLU A 200 4.01 -9.09 15.68
CA GLU A 200 3.76 -10.47 16.17
C GLU A 200 4.89 -11.44 15.81
N GLU A 201 5.54 -11.22 14.66
CA GLU A 201 6.61 -12.09 14.13
C GLU A 201 8.02 -11.67 14.56
N GLU A 202 8.17 -10.55 15.28
CA GLU A 202 9.47 -10.12 15.77
C GLU A 202 10.07 -11.18 16.74
N GLN A 203 11.26 -11.66 16.41
CA GLN A 203 11.97 -12.63 17.25
C GLN A 203 12.92 -11.93 18.22
N GLU A 204 13.09 -12.50 19.42
CA GLU A 204 13.99 -11.95 20.44
C GLU A 204 15.44 -11.84 19.90
N GLY A 205 15.87 -10.61 19.61
CA GLY A 205 17.18 -10.30 19.02
C GLY A 205 17.13 -9.62 17.65
N ASP A 206 15.96 -9.53 17.02
CA ASP A 206 15.77 -8.80 15.76
C ASP A 206 15.83 -7.29 16.01
N LYS A 207 16.94 -6.66 15.58
CA LYS A 207 17.16 -5.21 15.71
C LYS A 207 16.44 -4.40 14.63
N TYR A 208 15.40 -4.97 14.04
CA TYR A 208 14.70 -4.43 12.89
C TYR A 208 13.71 -3.34 13.29
N LEU A 209 12.99 -3.54 14.40
CA LEU A 209 12.09 -2.52 14.94
C LEU A 209 12.93 -1.38 15.53
N ASN A 210 12.81 -0.21 14.91
CA ASN A 210 13.49 1.00 15.31
C ASN A 210 12.62 2.24 14.99
N ARG A 211 13.02 3.40 15.50
CA ARG A 211 12.23 4.63 15.34
C ARG A 211 12.19 5.15 13.91
N LEU A 212 13.20 4.89 13.09
CA LEU A 212 13.17 5.23 11.67
C LEU A 212 12.04 4.46 10.97
N LEU A 213 11.96 3.15 11.21
CA LEU A 213 10.89 2.31 10.68
C LEU A 213 9.52 2.70 11.23
N LEU A 214 9.42 3.01 12.53
CA LEU A 214 8.18 3.47 13.15
C LEU A 214 7.65 4.74 12.46
N ILE A 215 8.52 5.72 12.21
CA ILE A 215 8.16 6.95 11.48
C ILE A 215 7.78 6.64 10.03
N HIS A 216 8.51 5.74 9.38
CA HIS A 216 8.21 5.33 8.00
C HIS A 216 6.82 4.70 7.89
N ILE A 217 6.54 3.65 8.65
CA ILE A 217 5.26 2.93 8.65
C ILE A 217 4.12 3.87 9.07
N THR A 218 4.32 4.74 10.06
CA THR A 218 3.30 5.73 10.46
C THR A 218 2.89 6.61 9.29
N ASN A 219 3.87 7.12 8.53
CA ASN A 219 3.57 7.94 7.35
C ASN A 219 2.93 7.10 6.23
N ASP A 220 3.37 5.87 6.03
CA ASP A 220 2.81 4.94 5.04
C ASP A 220 1.32 4.65 5.31
N VAL A 221 0.99 4.36 6.57
CA VAL A 221 -0.38 4.10 7.02
C VAL A 221 -1.26 5.32 6.85
N LEU A 222 -0.81 6.51 7.31
CA LEU A 222 -1.57 7.75 7.15
C LEU A 222 -1.84 8.05 5.68
N ASN A 223 -0.80 7.99 4.85
CA ASN A 223 -0.95 8.23 3.42
C ASN A 223 -1.95 7.27 2.78
N ARG A 224 -1.96 5.99 3.17
CA ARG A 224 -2.94 5.00 2.68
C ARG A 224 -4.36 5.27 3.16
N ILE A 225 -4.56 5.63 4.43
CA ILE A 225 -5.88 5.98 4.97
C ILE A 225 -6.49 7.12 4.14
N PHE A 226 -5.75 8.21 3.95
CA PHE A 226 -6.24 9.38 3.21
C PHE A 226 -6.26 9.18 1.69
N ALA A 227 -5.42 8.29 1.17
CA ALA A 227 -5.50 7.86 -0.22
C ALA A 227 -6.81 7.12 -0.50
N LEU A 228 -7.29 6.28 0.41
CA LEU A 228 -8.59 5.62 0.24
C LEU A 228 -9.76 6.60 0.22
N GLU A 229 -9.66 7.73 0.92
CA GLU A 229 -10.66 8.81 0.85
C GLU A 229 -10.53 9.68 -0.41
N ILE A 230 -9.35 9.70 -1.06
CA ILE A 230 -9.05 10.58 -2.20
C ILE A 230 -8.37 9.77 -3.33
N PRO A 231 -9.13 9.26 -4.31
CA PRO A 231 -8.63 8.42 -5.40
C PRO A 231 -7.39 8.97 -6.16
N ALA A 232 -7.27 10.30 -6.32
CA ALA A 232 -6.07 10.93 -6.88
C ALA A 232 -4.79 10.63 -6.08
N LYS A 233 -4.88 10.73 -4.75
CA LYS A 233 -3.75 10.48 -3.84
C LYS A 233 -3.39 8.99 -3.84
N LEU A 234 -4.38 8.11 -3.97
CA LEU A 234 -4.14 6.67 -4.11
C LEU A 234 -3.34 6.31 -5.35
N ARG A 235 -3.59 6.98 -6.48
CA ARG A 235 -2.77 6.80 -7.69
C ARG A 235 -1.32 7.25 -7.48
N GLN A 236 -1.12 8.41 -6.86
CA GLN A 236 0.22 8.91 -6.55
C GLN A 236 0.96 7.93 -5.65
N TYR A 237 0.29 7.53 -4.58
CA TYR A 237 0.80 6.56 -3.62
C TYR A 237 1.10 5.19 -4.27
N SER A 238 0.24 4.72 -5.17
CA SER A 238 0.45 3.45 -5.89
C SER A 238 1.61 3.52 -6.88
N LYS A 239 1.86 4.69 -7.50
CA LYS A 239 3.03 4.93 -8.36
C LYS A 239 4.34 5.03 -7.58
N GLU A 240 4.28 5.34 -6.29
CA GLU A 240 5.43 5.44 -5.39
C GLU A 240 5.86 4.08 -4.79
N ILE A 241 5.12 3.00 -5.06
CA ILE A 241 5.55 1.67 -4.68
C ILE A 241 6.76 1.30 -5.54
N VAL A 242 7.91 1.12 -4.89
CA VAL A 242 9.13 0.71 -5.58
C VAL A 242 9.01 -0.77 -5.92
N PRO A 243 9.02 -1.13 -7.20
CA PRO A 243 8.90 -2.52 -7.60
C PRO A 243 10.13 -3.34 -7.23
N MET A 244 9.91 -4.61 -6.92
CA MET A 244 10.97 -5.61 -7.00
C MET A 244 11.17 -6.01 -8.46
N ASP A 245 12.42 -5.98 -8.92
CA ASP A 245 12.79 -6.26 -10.31
C ASP A 245 13.05 -7.77 -10.48
N PHE A 246 11.98 -8.59 -10.43
CA PHE A 246 12.04 -10.02 -10.75
C PHE A 246 10.95 -10.45 -11.72
N GLU A 247 11.27 -11.38 -12.63
CA GLU A 247 10.37 -11.89 -13.67
C GLU A 247 9.74 -13.22 -13.21
N LEU A 248 8.42 -13.27 -13.10
CA LEU A 248 7.66 -14.49 -12.87
C LEU A 248 7.29 -15.14 -14.22
N PRO A 249 7.68 -16.41 -14.47
CA PRO A 249 7.13 -17.18 -15.58
C PRO A 249 5.59 -17.23 -15.53
N ARG A 250 4.95 -17.42 -16.68
CA ARG A 250 3.48 -17.44 -16.73
C ARG A 250 2.88 -18.65 -16.03
N LEU A 251 3.48 -19.84 -16.14
CA LEU A 251 2.88 -21.10 -15.67
C LEU A 251 3.70 -21.75 -14.56
N TRP A 252 3.00 -22.33 -13.58
CA TRP A 252 3.54 -22.87 -12.35
C TRP A 252 2.77 -24.12 -11.92
N ARG A 253 3.39 -24.96 -11.09
CA ARG A 253 2.80 -26.19 -10.56
C ARG A 253 3.14 -26.39 -9.10
N CYS A 254 2.25 -27.02 -8.35
CA CYS A 254 2.56 -27.58 -7.03
C CYS A 254 2.73 -29.10 -7.18
N GLU A 255 3.84 -29.67 -6.70
CA GLU A 255 4.09 -31.12 -6.78
C GLU A 255 3.21 -31.94 -5.83
N GLU A 256 2.59 -31.29 -4.85
CA GLU A 256 1.65 -31.91 -3.91
C GLU A 256 0.20 -31.93 -4.43
N GLU A 257 -0.09 -31.17 -5.49
CA GLU A 257 -1.39 -31.15 -6.14
C GLU A 257 -1.47 -32.14 -7.31
N ALA A 258 -2.68 -32.44 -7.76
CA ALA A 258 -2.90 -33.30 -8.91
C ALA A 258 -2.38 -32.64 -10.20
N ASP A 259 -1.89 -33.46 -11.14
CA ASP A 259 -1.28 -32.99 -12.40
C ASP A 259 -2.22 -32.15 -13.28
N ASN A 260 -3.53 -32.23 -13.05
CA ASN A 260 -4.54 -31.43 -13.75
C ASN A 260 -4.72 -30.03 -13.17
N ILE A 261 -3.97 -29.65 -12.14
CA ILE A 261 -3.98 -28.33 -11.53
C ILE A 261 -2.73 -27.56 -11.96
N VAL A 262 -2.94 -26.35 -12.49
CA VAL A 262 -1.86 -25.42 -12.80
C VAL A 262 -2.16 -24.02 -12.34
N TRP A 263 -1.06 -23.36 -11.99
CA TRP A 263 -1.05 -22.01 -11.51
C TRP A 263 -0.57 -21.08 -12.62
N GLU A 264 -1.27 -19.97 -12.83
CA GLU A 264 -0.96 -19.01 -13.87
C GLU A 264 -0.81 -17.60 -13.29
N PHE A 265 0.36 -16.99 -13.50
CA PHE A 265 0.61 -15.60 -13.15
C PHE A 265 0.30 -14.68 -14.33
N VAL A 266 -0.50 -13.66 -14.06
CA VAL A 266 -0.79 -12.56 -14.98
C VAL A 266 -0.38 -11.25 -14.32
N PRO A 267 0.56 -10.48 -14.89
CA PRO A 267 0.97 -9.21 -14.30
C PRO A 267 -0.19 -8.21 -14.30
N LEU A 268 -0.46 -7.60 -13.15
CA LEU A 268 -1.41 -6.49 -13.02
C LEU A 268 -0.68 -5.15 -13.17
N ASN A 269 0.44 -5.02 -12.46
CA ASN A 269 1.38 -3.91 -12.53
C ASN A 269 2.77 -4.42 -12.11
N ILE A 270 3.70 -3.55 -11.72
CA ILE A 270 5.10 -3.94 -11.50
C ILE A 270 5.28 -4.81 -10.23
N ASP A 271 4.44 -4.68 -9.20
CA ASP A 271 4.56 -5.43 -7.93
C ASP A 271 3.35 -6.32 -7.59
N ALA A 272 2.30 -6.28 -8.41
CA ALA A 272 1.09 -7.05 -8.24
C ALA A 272 0.80 -7.97 -9.43
N TYR A 273 0.33 -9.17 -9.10
CA TYR A 273 0.00 -10.21 -10.05
C TYR A 273 -1.36 -10.80 -9.72
N TYR A 274 -2.13 -11.17 -10.72
CA TYR A 274 -3.14 -12.18 -10.54
C TYR A 274 -2.49 -13.56 -10.59
N LEU A 275 -2.88 -14.41 -9.65
CA LEU A 275 -2.51 -15.81 -9.62
C LEU A 275 -3.79 -16.64 -9.81
N TYR A 276 -3.91 -17.34 -10.93
CA TYR A 276 -5.03 -18.22 -11.23
C TYR A 276 -4.65 -19.66 -10.90
N ARG A 277 -5.42 -20.34 -10.06
CA ARG A 277 -5.37 -21.80 -9.91
C ARG A 277 -6.39 -22.43 -10.84
N ASN A 278 -5.92 -23.04 -11.92
CA ASN A 278 -6.72 -23.69 -12.95
C ASN A 278 -6.73 -25.21 -12.71
N GLU A 279 -7.90 -25.78 -12.47
CA GLU A 279 -8.15 -27.21 -12.33
C GLU A 279 -8.90 -27.73 -13.56
N ILE A 280 -8.27 -28.62 -14.31
CA ILE A 280 -8.79 -29.08 -15.60
C ILE A 280 -9.58 -30.37 -15.39
N ASP A 281 -10.88 -30.35 -15.71
CA ASP A 281 -11.74 -31.53 -15.78
C ASP A 281 -11.84 -32.01 -17.23
N TYR A 282 -11.02 -33.01 -17.57
CA TYR A 282 -11.01 -33.62 -18.90
C TYR A 282 -12.30 -34.35 -19.28
N LYS A 283 -13.08 -34.81 -18.29
CA LYS A 283 -14.29 -35.60 -18.58
C LYS A 283 -15.43 -34.70 -18.99
N GLU A 284 -15.63 -33.64 -18.21
CA GLU A 284 -16.68 -32.65 -18.45
C GLU A 284 -16.24 -31.57 -19.45
N LYS A 285 -14.97 -31.59 -19.88
CA LYS A 285 -14.34 -30.55 -20.69
C LYS A 285 -14.53 -29.17 -20.05
N LYS A 286 -14.14 -29.04 -18.77
CA LYS A 286 -14.23 -27.76 -18.04
C LYS A 286 -12.90 -27.35 -17.44
N ILE A 287 -12.61 -26.06 -17.42
CA ILE A 287 -11.48 -25.50 -16.69
C ILE A 287 -12.03 -24.71 -15.52
N ARG A 288 -11.81 -25.25 -14.33
CA ARG A 288 -12.22 -24.65 -13.08
C ARG A 288 -11.14 -23.71 -12.58
N PHE A 289 -11.38 -22.41 -12.54
CA PHE A 289 -10.34 -21.48 -12.10
C PHE A 289 -10.67 -20.77 -10.80
N THR A 290 -9.62 -20.39 -10.06
CA THR A 290 -9.69 -19.55 -8.87
C THR A 290 -8.60 -18.47 -8.97
N LYS A 291 -9.01 -17.22 -9.17
CA LYS A 291 -8.22 -15.99 -9.17
C LYS A 291 -7.87 -15.48 -7.76
N TYR A 292 -6.59 -15.27 -7.50
CA TYR A 292 -6.06 -14.55 -6.35
C TYR A 292 -5.33 -13.30 -6.82
N GLN A 293 -5.22 -12.27 -5.99
CA GLN A 293 -4.32 -11.15 -6.25
C GLN A 293 -3.16 -11.20 -5.26
N LEU A 294 -1.95 -11.28 -5.79
CA LEU A 294 -0.72 -11.28 -5.03
C LEU A 294 -0.04 -9.93 -5.16
N THR A 295 0.43 -9.39 -4.05
CA THR A 295 1.31 -8.22 -4.05
C THR A 295 2.56 -8.55 -3.27
N PHE A 296 3.71 -8.45 -3.94
CA PHE A 296 4.99 -8.72 -3.31
C PHE A 296 5.55 -7.43 -2.74
N LYS A 297 5.71 -7.37 -1.43
CA LYS A 297 6.28 -6.24 -0.71
C LYS A 297 7.70 -6.58 -0.27
N ASP A 298 8.65 -5.86 -0.84
CA ASP A 298 10.00 -5.81 -0.30
C ASP A 298 9.92 -5.02 1.01
N ILE A 299 10.72 -5.40 1.99
CA ILE A 299 10.91 -4.62 3.23
C ILE A 299 12.31 -4.01 3.29
N GLY A 300 13.04 -4.01 2.19
CA GLY A 300 14.34 -3.38 2.03
C GLY A 300 15.49 -4.20 2.58
N TYR A 301 15.32 -5.51 2.78
CA TYR A 301 16.34 -6.36 3.41
C TYR A 301 16.29 -7.82 2.92
N LYS A 302 17.43 -8.30 2.37
CA LYS A 302 17.83 -9.70 2.03
C LYS A 302 16.71 -10.64 1.53
N ASP A 303 16.73 -11.03 0.25
CA ASP A 303 16.11 -12.24 -0.36
C ASP A 303 14.73 -12.69 0.17
N PHE A 304 13.99 -11.82 0.83
CA PHE A 304 12.81 -12.10 1.63
C PHE A 304 11.76 -11.09 1.26
N CYS A 305 10.62 -11.57 0.81
CA CYS A 305 9.47 -10.72 0.50
C CYS A 305 8.28 -11.16 1.34
N TYR A 306 7.48 -10.18 1.75
CA TYR A 306 6.14 -10.47 2.21
C TYR A 306 5.22 -10.51 1.01
N THR A 307 4.47 -11.59 0.85
CA THR A 307 3.38 -11.64 -0.12
C THR A 307 2.08 -11.32 0.60
N VAL A 308 1.40 -10.29 0.11
CA VAL A 308 0.00 -10.02 0.41
C VAL A 308 -0.84 -10.89 -0.52
N ILE A 309 -1.67 -11.75 0.04
CA ILE A 309 -2.57 -12.64 -0.68
C ILE A 309 -3.99 -12.12 -0.50
N MET A 310 -4.55 -11.53 -1.55
CA MET A 310 -5.94 -11.11 -1.60
C MET A 310 -6.77 -12.24 -2.23
N ARG A 311 -7.65 -12.82 -1.42
CA ARG A 311 -8.58 -13.87 -1.81
C ARG A 311 -9.79 -13.28 -2.53
N PRO A 312 -10.61 -14.11 -3.20
CA PRO A 312 -11.70 -13.63 -4.06
C PRO A 312 -12.71 -12.73 -3.33
N SER A 313 -13.02 -13.06 -2.09
CA SER A 313 -13.88 -12.24 -1.23
C SER A 313 -13.42 -10.79 -1.11
N ALA A 314 -12.10 -10.53 -1.19
CA ALA A 314 -11.55 -9.18 -1.09
C ALA A 314 -12.04 -8.27 -2.20
N ASN A 315 -11.89 -8.74 -3.43
CA ASN A 315 -12.24 -7.98 -4.62
C ASN A 315 -13.76 -7.73 -4.67
N TRP A 316 -14.57 -8.71 -4.26
CA TRP A 316 -16.03 -8.63 -4.41
C TRP A 316 -16.60 -7.62 -3.43
N HIS A 317 -16.14 -7.70 -2.18
CA HIS A 317 -16.50 -6.73 -1.17
C HIS A 317 -15.98 -5.33 -1.52
N ASN A 318 -14.86 -5.21 -2.23
CA ASN A 318 -14.38 -3.91 -2.73
C ASN A 318 -15.34 -3.35 -3.78
N MET A 319 -15.71 -4.14 -4.79
CA MET A 319 -16.66 -3.73 -5.85
C MET A 319 -18.03 -3.35 -5.26
N LEU A 320 -18.55 -4.17 -4.35
CA LEU A 320 -19.83 -3.96 -3.67
C LEU A 320 -19.79 -2.92 -2.54
N LYS A 321 -18.61 -2.33 -2.25
CA LYS A 321 -18.38 -1.41 -1.12
C LYS A 321 -18.88 -1.99 0.23
N ARG A 322 -18.67 -3.28 0.44
CA ARG A 322 -18.96 -4.03 1.67
C ARG A 322 -17.72 -4.10 2.56
N GLU A 323 -17.95 -4.24 3.87
CA GLU A 323 -16.85 -4.45 4.82
C GLU A 323 -16.16 -5.79 4.55
N GLN A 324 -14.83 -5.78 4.51
CA GLN A 324 -14.00 -6.95 4.21
C GLN A 324 -13.99 -7.99 5.35
N PRO A 325 -14.16 -9.30 5.04
CA PRO A 325 -13.90 -10.39 5.97
C PRO A 325 -12.44 -10.42 6.45
N GLU A 326 -12.16 -11.11 7.57
CA GLU A 326 -10.78 -11.19 8.08
C GLU A 326 -9.87 -12.03 7.17
N ASP A 327 -10.41 -13.10 6.60
CA ASP A 327 -9.74 -14.08 5.74
C ASP A 327 -9.61 -13.64 4.28
N SER A 328 -10.23 -12.52 3.90
CA SER A 328 -10.17 -12.01 2.52
C SER A 328 -8.77 -11.57 2.13
N ILE A 329 -7.92 -11.27 3.11
CA ILE A 329 -6.52 -10.89 2.91
C ILE A 329 -5.68 -11.63 3.93
N SER A 330 -4.68 -12.38 3.47
CA SER A 330 -3.62 -12.90 4.30
C SER A 330 -2.25 -12.39 3.86
N PHE A 331 -1.27 -12.65 4.71
CA PHE A 331 0.12 -12.29 4.51
C PHE A 331 0.95 -13.52 4.69
N ASP A 332 1.99 -13.63 3.90
CA ASP A 332 2.93 -14.73 4.02
C ASP A 332 4.35 -14.27 3.78
N CYS A 333 5.30 -14.99 4.37
CA CYS A 333 6.70 -14.82 4.03
C CYS A 333 6.98 -15.73 2.85
N THR A 334 7.35 -15.15 1.71
CA THR A 334 7.57 -15.91 0.49
C THR A 334 9.05 -15.96 0.19
N ASP A 335 9.61 -17.16 0.29
CA ASP A 335 10.98 -17.41 -0.15
C ASP A 335 10.99 -17.51 -1.68
N ILE A 336 11.86 -16.70 -2.30
CA ILE A 336 12.01 -16.63 -3.75
C ILE A 336 13.32 -17.32 -4.13
N GLU A 337 13.23 -18.37 -4.95
CA GLU A 337 14.40 -18.97 -5.56
C GLU A 337 14.53 -18.55 -7.03
N TYR A 338 15.72 -18.09 -7.42
CA TYR A 338 16.00 -17.61 -8.78
C TYR A 338 16.66 -18.67 -9.67
N GLU A 339 16.51 -18.50 -10.97
CA GLU A 339 17.43 -19.09 -11.96
C GLU A 339 18.83 -18.47 -11.85
N ASN A 340 19.78 -19.02 -12.62
CA ASN A 340 21.18 -18.58 -12.61
C ASN A 340 21.35 -17.09 -13.00
N ASP A 341 20.37 -16.49 -13.67
CA ASP A 341 20.35 -15.08 -14.04
C ASP A 341 20.01 -14.14 -12.87
N ARG A 342 19.54 -14.68 -11.73
CA ARG A 342 19.11 -13.95 -10.52
C ARG A 342 17.91 -13.03 -10.70
N HIS A 343 17.18 -13.12 -11.81
CA HIS A 343 16.03 -12.26 -12.11
C HIS A 343 14.78 -13.09 -12.40
N THR A 344 14.94 -14.25 -13.05
CA THR A 344 13.82 -15.14 -13.32
C THR A 344 13.55 -16.01 -12.09
N VAL A 345 12.34 -15.98 -11.55
CA VAL A 345 11.98 -16.83 -10.40
C VAL A 345 11.66 -18.25 -10.89
N ARG A 346 12.22 -19.25 -10.21
CA ARG A 346 11.97 -20.67 -10.50
C ARG A 346 11.11 -21.38 -9.46
N GLU A 347 11.10 -20.88 -8.23
CA GLU A 347 10.35 -21.45 -7.11
C GLU A 347 9.87 -20.32 -6.18
N LEU A 348 8.62 -20.42 -5.75
CA LEU A 348 8.04 -19.60 -4.70
C LEU A 348 7.59 -20.54 -3.59
N THR A 349 8.08 -20.29 -2.38
CA THR A 349 7.66 -21.03 -1.19
C THR A 349 6.89 -20.10 -0.28
N PHE A 350 5.58 -20.35 -0.20
CA PHE A 350 4.73 -19.78 0.83
C PHE A 350 4.97 -20.54 2.13
N THR A 351 5.45 -19.87 3.17
CA THR A 351 6.03 -20.52 4.36
C THR A 351 5.06 -20.75 5.52
N ILE A 352 3.97 -19.97 5.61
CA ILE A 352 2.98 -20.07 6.69
C ILE A 352 1.60 -20.32 6.08
N GLU A 353 1.15 -19.40 5.23
CA GLU A 353 -0.15 -19.45 4.56
C GLU A 353 -0.03 -19.36 3.04
N SER A 354 -0.91 -20.03 2.33
CA SER A 354 -0.95 -20.04 0.87
C SER A 354 -2.29 -19.51 0.34
N PRO A 355 -2.38 -19.23 -0.98
CA PRO A 355 -3.63 -18.80 -1.60
C PRO A 355 -4.80 -19.77 -1.34
N VAL A 356 -4.51 -21.07 -1.24
CA VAL A 356 -5.52 -22.13 -1.08
C VAL A 356 -5.77 -22.57 0.37
N SER A 357 -4.88 -22.27 1.32
CA SER A 357 -5.03 -22.79 2.68
C SER A 357 -4.16 -22.07 3.72
N GLU A 358 -4.45 -22.28 5.00
CA GLU A 358 -3.61 -21.89 6.15
C GLU A 358 -2.36 -22.80 6.30
N LYS A 359 -1.82 -23.31 5.19
CA LYS A 359 -0.65 -24.18 5.18
C LYS A 359 0.38 -23.69 4.16
N PRO A 360 1.66 -24.02 4.38
CA PRO A 360 2.73 -23.74 3.43
C PRO A 360 2.44 -24.37 2.07
N LEU A 361 2.90 -23.73 1.00
CA LEU A 361 2.76 -24.21 -0.38
C LEU A 361 4.01 -23.87 -1.16
N VAL A 362 4.55 -24.85 -1.89
CA VAL A 362 5.63 -24.63 -2.84
C VAL A 362 5.08 -24.72 -4.25
N ILE A 363 5.24 -23.65 -5.03
CA ILE A 363 4.97 -23.65 -6.47
C ILE A 363 6.27 -23.47 -7.25
N LYS A 364 6.43 -24.27 -8.29
CA LYS A 364 7.61 -24.27 -9.16
C LYS A 364 7.23 -23.85 -10.56
N ALA A 365 8.08 -23.03 -11.18
CA ALA A 365 7.88 -22.57 -12.54
C ALA A 365 7.89 -23.76 -13.52
N VAL A 366 6.92 -23.80 -14.41
CA VAL A 366 6.93 -24.73 -15.54
C VAL A 366 7.94 -24.23 -16.55
N LYS A 367 8.99 -25.01 -16.80
CA LYS A 367 10.05 -24.62 -17.76
C LYS A 367 9.45 -24.34 -19.12
N LYS A 368 9.97 -23.33 -19.82
CA LYS A 368 9.47 -22.90 -21.14
C LYS A 368 9.36 -24.04 -22.18
N GLN A 369 10.29 -25.01 -22.14
CA GLN A 369 10.27 -26.20 -23.00
C GLN A 369 9.12 -27.17 -22.66
N ASP A 370 8.73 -27.21 -21.38
CA ASP A 370 7.69 -28.09 -20.86
C ASP A 370 6.32 -27.40 -20.91
N ALA A 371 6.27 -26.07 -20.98
CA ALA A 371 5.04 -25.31 -21.16
C ALA A 371 4.32 -25.69 -22.47
N LEU A 372 5.04 -25.95 -23.57
CA LEU A 372 4.44 -26.38 -24.83
C LEU A 372 3.81 -27.79 -24.70
N ASN A 373 4.53 -28.71 -24.04
CA ASN A 373 3.98 -30.03 -23.72
C ASN A 373 2.80 -29.92 -22.76
N TYR A 374 2.84 -28.97 -21.83
CA TYR A 374 1.77 -28.69 -20.89
C TYR A 374 0.51 -28.23 -21.63
N TYR A 375 0.60 -27.21 -22.49
CA TYR A 375 -0.51 -26.80 -23.35
C TYR A 375 -1.03 -27.96 -24.20
N THR A 376 -0.15 -28.76 -24.79
CA THR A 376 -0.54 -29.85 -25.71
C THR A 376 -1.16 -31.06 -24.99
N MET A 377 -0.67 -31.42 -23.81
CA MET A 377 -1.15 -32.60 -23.07
C MET A 377 -2.32 -32.28 -22.14
N TYR A 378 -2.38 -31.06 -21.60
CA TYR A 378 -3.34 -30.71 -20.53
C TYR A 378 -4.44 -29.75 -21.01
N LEU A 379 -4.19 -28.92 -22.01
CA LEU A 379 -5.23 -28.03 -22.59
C LEU A 379 -5.70 -28.48 -23.98
N ASP A 380 -4.92 -29.30 -24.69
CA ASP A 380 -5.18 -29.70 -26.08
C ASP A 380 -5.32 -31.23 -26.26
N HIS A 381 -5.64 -31.96 -25.19
CA HIS A 381 -5.79 -33.42 -25.23
C HIS A 381 -6.93 -33.81 -26.19
N GLU A 382 -6.55 -34.13 -27.44
CA GLU A 382 -7.42 -34.52 -28.55
C GLU A 382 -8.42 -33.47 -29.07
N GLY A 383 -7.94 -32.23 -29.23
CA GLY A 383 -8.48 -31.29 -30.22
C GLY A 383 -9.34 -30.18 -29.66
N ALA A 384 -8.79 -28.97 -29.79
CA ALA A 384 -9.38 -27.66 -29.54
C ALA A 384 -9.45 -27.29 -28.06
N ALA A 385 -8.45 -26.54 -27.59
CA ALA A 385 -8.57 -25.69 -26.40
C ALA A 385 -9.84 -24.79 -26.41
N GLY A 386 -10.51 -24.61 -27.55
CA GLY A 386 -11.82 -23.96 -27.66
C GLY A 386 -13.05 -24.84 -27.32
N ASP A 387 -12.86 -26.10 -26.95
CA ASP A 387 -13.93 -27.04 -26.55
C ASP A 387 -14.14 -27.08 -25.02
N PHE A 388 -13.29 -26.43 -24.22
CA PHE A 388 -13.43 -26.40 -22.77
C PHE A 388 -14.27 -25.20 -22.33
N GLU A 389 -15.20 -25.42 -21.41
CA GLU A 389 -15.95 -24.35 -20.75
C GLU A 389 -15.19 -23.89 -19.50
N ASP A 390 -14.89 -22.59 -19.41
CA ASP A 390 -14.32 -22.00 -18.20
C ASP A 390 -15.40 -21.88 -17.11
N GLU A 391 -15.12 -22.42 -15.93
CA GLU A 391 -15.98 -22.39 -14.75
C GLU A 391 -15.25 -21.67 -13.61
N ASP A 392 -15.64 -20.44 -13.32
CA ASP A 392 -15.14 -19.71 -12.16
C ASP A 392 -15.64 -20.40 -10.87
N CYS A 393 -14.72 -21.00 -10.12
CA CYS A 393 -15.04 -21.75 -8.90
C CYS A 393 -15.28 -20.86 -7.68
N GLN A 394 -15.34 -19.54 -7.86
CA GLN A 394 -15.33 -18.58 -6.75
C GLN A 394 -16.68 -18.27 -6.14
N ALA A 395 -17.76 -18.88 -6.60
CA ALA A 395 -19.05 -18.31 -6.27
C ALA A 395 -19.61 -18.72 -4.88
N GLN A 396 -19.51 -17.80 -3.91
CA GLN A 396 -20.76 -17.19 -3.46
C GLN A 396 -21.33 -16.23 -4.52
N TYR A 397 -20.48 -15.67 -5.40
CA TYR A 397 -20.83 -14.78 -6.51
C TYR A 397 -19.93 -15.02 -7.74
N ALA A 398 -20.49 -14.99 -8.96
CA ALA A 398 -19.76 -15.14 -10.22
C ALA A 398 -19.32 -13.77 -10.75
N ILE A 399 -18.03 -13.59 -11.10
CA ILE A 399 -17.53 -12.33 -11.67
C ILE A 399 -16.83 -12.55 -13.01
N ALA A 400 -17.29 -11.84 -14.04
CA ALA A 400 -16.59 -11.69 -15.31
C ALA A 400 -15.85 -10.35 -15.36
N PHE A 401 -14.61 -10.33 -15.85
CA PHE A 401 -13.83 -9.11 -16.09
C PHE A 401 -13.45 -9.01 -17.56
N ASP A 402 -13.71 -7.87 -18.19
CA ASP A 402 -13.37 -7.58 -19.58
C ASP A 402 -12.59 -6.27 -19.70
N VAL A 403 -11.59 -6.24 -20.59
CA VAL A 403 -10.89 -5.00 -20.93
C VAL A 403 -11.77 -4.16 -21.85
N ILE A 404 -12.00 -2.90 -21.50
CA ILE A 404 -12.86 -2.01 -22.26
C ILE A 404 -12.05 -1.20 -23.27
N ASP A 405 -12.56 -1.09 -24.49
CA ASP A 405 -12.10 -0.11 -25.46
C ASP A 405 -12.44 1.31 -24.97
N VAL A 406 -11.40 2.08 -24.62
CA VAL A 406 -11.54 3.44 -24.08
C VAL A 406 -10.75 4.48 -24.86
N ALA A 407 -11.29 5.70 -24.91
CA ALA A 407 -10.55 6.88 -25.34
C ALA A 407 -10.60 7.94 -24.24
N VAL A 408 -9.44 8.43 -23.81
CA VAL A 408 -9.33 9.40 -22.72
C VAL A 408 -8.97 10.77 -23.28
N THR A 409 -9.80 11.78 -22.99
CA THR A 409 -9.56 13.17 -23.36
C THR A 409 -9.21 14.01 -22.12
N ASN A 410 -8.96 15.30 -22.33
CA ASN A 410 -8.73 16.24 -21.22
C ASN A 410 -9.99 16.45 -20.38
N THR A 411 -11.18 16.32 -20.97
CA THR A 411 -12.45 16.68 -20.35
C THR A 411 -13.35 15.49 -20.06
N ALA A 412 -13.09 14.32 -20.66
CA ALA A 412 -13.94 13.13 -20.49
C ALA A 412 -13.18 11.82 -20.71
N ILE A 413 -13.83 10.71 -20.37
CA ILE A 413 -13.46 9.35 -20.73
C ILE A 413 -14.60 8.77 -21.57
N LEU A 414 -14.26 8.24 -22.73
CA LEU A 414 -15.21 7.62 -23.65
C LEU A 414 -15.07 6.10 -23.55
N PHE A 415 -16.17 5.41 -23.31
CA PHE A 415 -16.25 3.96 -23.25
C PHE A 415 -17.04 3.45 -24.45
N LYS A 416 -16.48 2.50 -25.19
CA LYS A 416 -17.20 1.81 -26.25
C LYS A 416 -18.00 0.66 -25.63
N GLY A 417 -19.32 0.78 -25.66
CA GLY A 417 -20.23 -0.33 -25.41
C GLY A 417 -20.53 -1.10 -26.69
N ASP A 418 -21.36 -2.13 -26.59
CA ASP A 418 -21.70 -3.00 -27.72
C ASP A 418 -22.40 -2.25 -28.86
N ASN A 419 -23.28 -1.31 -28.53
CA ASN A 419 -24.13 -0.61 -29.50
C ASN A 419 -24.03 0.92 -29.42
N ALA A 420 -23.25 1.45 -28.49
CA ALA A 420 -23.17 2.88 -28.21
C ALA A 420 -21.80 3.29 -27.65
N ILE A 421 -21.54 4.59 -27.64
CA ILE A 421 -20.38 5.17 -26.94
C ILE A 421 -20.91 5.96 -25.76
N PHE A 422 -20.38 5.69 -24.57
CA PHE A 422 -20.71 6.42 -23.36
C PHE A 422 -19.61 7.42 -23.03
N LYS A 423 -20.01 8.58 -22.54
CA LYS A 423 -19.11 9.65 -22.09
C LYS A 423 -19.24 9.82 -20.59
N LEU A 424 -18.11 9.79 -19.91
CA LEU A 424 -17.96 10.16 -18.51
C LEU A 424 -17.19 11.48 -18.44
N ASP A 425 -17.88 12.57 -18.14
CA ASP A 425 -17.25 13.88 -17.98
C ASP A 425 -16.35 13.87 -16.75
N LYS A 426 -15.16 14.45 -16.89
CA LYS A 426 -14.17 14.58 -15.80
C LYS A 426 -14.50 15.75 -14.87
N TYR A 427 -15.22 16.74 -15.39
CA TYR A 427 -15.52 17.99 -14.67
C TYR A 427 -17.01 18.32 -14.76
N ASP A 428 -17.55 18.88 -13.68
CA ASP A 428 -18.91 19.42 -13.65
C ASP A 428 -18.97 20.84 -14.25
N GLU A 429 -20.16 21.45 -14.26
CA GLU A 429 -20.38 22.80 -14.81
C GLU A 429 -19.56 23.89 -14.10
N ASP A 430 -19.19 23.66 -12.84
CA ASP A 430 -18.40 24.57 -12.01
C ASP A 430 -16.88 24.33 -12.16
N GLY A 431 -16.48 23.32 -12.95
CA GLY A 431 -15.10 22.95 -13.18
C GLY A 431 -14.47 22.08 -12.08
N ASN A 432 -15.28 21.54 -11.16
CA ASN A 432 -14.82 20.59 -10.15
C ASN A 432 -14.79 19.18 -10.74
N GLU A 433 -13.90 18.32 -10.23
CA GLU A 433 -13.88 16.93 -10.68
C GLU A 433 -15.20 16.22 -10.32
N THR A 434 -15.81 15.55 -11.30
CA THR A 434 -17.06 14.77 -11.12
C THR A 434 -16.85 13.55 -10.24
N ILE A 435 -15.66 12.97 -10.35
CA ILE A 435 -15.15 11.87 -9.53
C ILE A 435 -13.75 12.29 -9.10
N PRO A 436 -13.44 12.38 -7.80
CA PRO A 436 -12.13 12.80 -7.34
C PRO A 436 -11.00 11.99 -7.99
N GLY A 437 -10.00 12.68 -8.55
CA GLY A 437 -8.85 12.10 -9.25
C GLY A 437 -9.08 11.59 -10.67
N ILE A 438 -10.29 11.71 -11.21
CA ILE A 438 -10.61 11.31 -12.59
C ILE A 438 -9.81 12.11 -13.62
N SER A 439 -9.44 13.36 -13.33
CA SER A 439 -8.67 14.18 -14.27
C SER A 439 -7.30 13.59 -14.59
N ALA A 440 -6.72 12.86 -13.63
CA ALA A 440 -5.40 12.29 -13.73
C ALA A 440 -5.36 11.06 -14.68
N LEU A 441 -6.51 10.45 -14.99
CA LEU A 441 -6.59 9.27 -15.84
C LEU A 441 -6.24 9.62 -17.30
N THR A 442 -5.52 8.70 -17.94
CA THR A 442 -4.95 8.76 -19.29
C THR A 442 -5.19 7.45 -20.03
N HIS A 443 -4.91 7.42 -21.34
CA HIS A 443 -5.01 6.22 -22.17
C HIS A 443 -4.02 5.09 -21.77
N THR A 444 -3.07 5.37 -20.87
CA THR A 444 -2.13 4.35 -20.35
C THR A 444 -2.62 3.66 -19.09
N ASP A 445 -3.74 4.13 -18.54
CA ASP A 445 -4.36 3.55 -17.35
C ASP A 445 -5.23 2.34 -17.74
N ASN A 446 -5.42 1.41 -16.81
CA ASN A 446 -6.28 0.24 -17.02
C ASN A 446 -7.74 0.59 -16.72
N PHE A 447 -8.63 0.17 -17.61
CA PHE A 447 -10.07 0.32 -17.49
C PHE A 447 -10.70 -1.04 -17.69
N VAL A 448 -11.41 -1.50 -16.66
CA VAL A 448 -11.96 -2.85 -16.63
C VAL A 448 -13.46 -2.77 -16.45
N TYR A 449 -14.20 -3.52 -17.25
CA TYR A 449 -15.61 -3.76 -17.04
C TYR A 449 -15.73 -5.03 -16.23
N ALA A 450 -16.58 -5.00 -15.21
CA ALA A 450 -16.82 -6.18 -14.39
C ALA A 450 -18.32 -6.42 -14.25
N GLU A 451 -18.75 -7.65 -14.49
CA GLU A 451 -20.11 -8.11 -14.24
C GLU A 451 -20.10 -9.09 -13.07
N LEU A 452 -20.85 -8.77 -12.03
CA LEU A 452 -20.95 -9.53 -10.79
C LEU A 452 -22.39 -9.99 -10.59
N ASP A 453 -22.61 -11.30 -10.42
CA ASP A 453 -23.91 -11.82 -10.01
C ASP A 453 -24.01 -11.85 -8.48
N GLU A 454 -24.80 -10.94 -7.91
CA GLU A 454 -25.08 -10.80 -6.48
C GLU A 454 -26.52 -11.28 -6.18
N ASP A 455 -26.65 -12.42 -5.48
CA ASP A 455 -27.94 -12.99 -5.08
C ASP A 455 -28.91 -13.26 -6.26
N GLY A 456 -28.36 -13.62 -7.43
CA GLY A 456 -29.12 -13.87 -8.66
C GLY A 456 -29.44 -12.60 -9.45
N LYS A 457 -28.82 -11.46 -9.10
CA LYS A 457 -28.90 -10.21 -9.83
C LYS A 457 -27.53 -9.82 -10.36
N LYS A 458 -27.44 -9.69 -11.67
CA LYS A 458 -26.26 -9.14 -12.34
C LYS A 458 -26.13 -7.64 -12.05
N ARG A 459 -24.99 -7.23 -11.52
CA ARG A 459 -24.56 -5.84 -11.34
C ARG A 459 -23.32 -5.61 -12.18
N GLN A 460 -23.22 -4.43 -12.75
CA GLN A 460 -22.18 -4.08 -13.71
C GLN A 460 -21.37 -2.93 -13.15
N PHE A 461 -20.05 -3.00 -13.28
CA PHE A 461 -19.12 -2.03 -12.73
C PHE A 461 -18.14 -1.56 -13.80
N LEU A 462 -17.85 -0.26 -13.78
CA LEU A 462 -16.66 0.31 -14.38
C LEU A 462 -15.58 0.41 -13.31
N CYS A 463 -14.51 -0.36 -13.47
CA CYS A 463 -13.34 -0.37 -12.61
C CYS A 463 -12.26 0.53 -13.23
N LEU A 464 -11.98 1.64 -12.55
CA LEU A 464 -10.91 2.59 -12.87
C LEU A 464 -9.69 2.25 -12.01
N ASP A 465 -8.98 1.19 -12.39
CA ASP A 465 -7.93 0.56 -11.57
C ASP A 465 -6.87 1.55 -11.10
N SER A 466 -6.45 2.46 -11.99
CA SER A 466 -5.37 3.41 -11.69
C SER A 466 -5.66 4.38 -10.56
N ILE A 467 -6.94 4.62 -10.23
CA ILE A 467 -7.35 5.40 -9.05
C ILE A 467 -8.12 4.53 -8.05
N ASN A 468 -8.16 3.21 -8.25
CA ASN A 468 -8.89 2.21 -7.47
C ASN A 468 -10.35 2.62 -7.20
N GLN A 469 -11.04 3.06 -8.25
CA GLN A 469 -12.43 3.47 -8.17
C GLN A 469 -13.32 2.47 -8.90
N ASN A 470 -14.27 1.88 -8.17
CA ASN A 470 -15.33 1.05 -8.74
C ASN A 470 -16.62 1.87 -8.81
N LEU A 471 -17.23 1.92 -9.99
CA LEU A 471 -18.44 2.67 -10.27
C LEU A 471 -19.52 1.70 -10.72
N ASP A 472 -20.61 1.60 -9.96
CA ASP A 472 -21.77 0.82 -10.39
C ASP A 472 -22.40 1.51 -11.60
N VAL A 473 -22.58 0.75 -12.69
CA VAL A 473 -23.07 1.25 -13.97
C VAL A 473 -24.52 1.72 -13.89
N GLU A 474 -25.38 1.03 -13.13
CA GLU A 474 -26.77 1.46 -12.94
C GLU A 474 -26.82 2.78 -12.19
N GLU A 475 -26.02 2.92 -11.12
CA GLU A 475 -25.92 4.19 -10.38
C GLU A 475 -25.31 5.31 -11.23
N LEU A 476 -24.38 4.97 -12.14
CA LEU A 476 -23.76 5.93 -13.06
C LEU A 476 -24.77 6.49 -14.06
N PHE A 477 -25.70 5.70 -14.58
CA PHE A 477 -26.75 6.18 -15.48
C PHE A 477 -27.66 7.24 -14.85
N GLU A 478 -27.71 7.32 -13.52
CA GLU A 478 -28.43 8.36 -12.80
C GLU A 478 -27.61 9.65 -12.61
N LYS A 479 -26.31 9.65 -12.97
CA LYS A 479 -25.41 10.80 -12.78
C LYS A 479 -25.43 11.73 -14.00
N PRO A 480 -25.48 13.06 -13.79
CA PRO A 480 -25.52 14.02 -14.88
C PRO A 480 -24.24 14.03 -15.74
N TYR A 481 -23.12 13.56 -15.18
CA TYR A 481 -21.82 13.50 -15.84
C TYR A 481 -21.56 12.21 -16.61
N PHE A 482 -22.53 11.28 -16.69
CA PHE A 482 -22.40 10.05 -17.44
C PHE A 482 -23.58 9.88 -18.39
N HIS A 483 -23.32 9.84 -19.69
CA HIS A 483 -24.38 9.80 -20.69
C HIS A 483 -23.95 9.09 -21.98
N GLU A 484 -24.93 8.60 -22.72
CA GLU A 484 -24.72 8.08 -24.08
C GLU A 484 -24.49 9.24 -25.06
N ILE A 485 -23.55 9.06 -25.99
CA ILE A 485 -23.27 10.02 -27.06
C ILE A 485 -24.27 9.78 -28.18
N GLU A 486 -25.25 10.67 -28.32
CA GLU A 486 -26.26 10.59 -29.38
C GLU A 486 -25.79 11.27 -30.67
N GLN A 487 -24.93 12.29 -30.57
CA GLN A 487 -24.40 13.04 -31.70
C GLN A 487 -22.90 13.32 -31.54
N VAL A 488 -22.19 13.48 -32.67
CA VAL A 488 -20.74 13.76 -32.68
C VAL A 488 -20.42 15.08 -31.95
N SER A 489 -21.36 16.01 -31.87
CA SER A 489 -21.23 17.24 -31.07
C SER A 489 -20.99 16.97 -29.59
N ASP A 490 -21.50 15.85 -29.06
CA ASP A 490 -21.50 15.59 -27.61
C ASP A 490 -20.13 15.08 -27.14
N ILE A 491 -19.23 14.75 -28.08
CA ILE A 491 -17.84 14.39 -27.84
C ILE A 491 -17.01 15.63 -27.44
N PHE A 492 -17.32 16.79 -28.00
CA PHE A 492 -16.58 18.05 -27.83
C PHE A 492 -17.25 18.94 -26.77
#